data_AF-A0A9E3RCI5-F1
#
_entry.id   AF-A0A9E3RCI5-F1
#
_cell.length_a   1.000
_cell.length_b   1.000
_cell.length_c   1.000
_cell.angle_alpha   90.00
_cell.angle_beta   90.00
_cell.angle_gamma   90.00
#
_symmetry.space_group_name_H-M   'P 1'
#
loop_
_entity.id
_entity.type
_entity.pdbx_description
1 polymer ?
#
loop_
_entity_poly.entity_id
_entity_poly.type
_entity_poly.pdbx_seq_one_letter_code
_entity_poly.pdbx_strand_id
1 'polypeptide(L)'
;MALRGKSYTDHNYTGTIYAMSSYVRERVKPQGGKLELFHHARALWGTPDQYTPISTRKSGGVFGKGFYTSTKPESGYGAYEFDLTLPTKALANHKVLEVPYSTVPADFVMPAGVDVMALKPYGGDTTWFIFKPGSEFWVNGASTESDFDQPGTPNGP
;
A
#
# COMPACT_ATOMS: atom_id res chain seq x y z
N MET A 1 10.72 19.59 -9.84
CA MET A 1 11.42 19.93 -8.57
C MET A 1 11.93 18.65 -7.97
N ALA A 2 13.13 18.62 -7.38
CA ALA A 2 13.60 17.43 -6.67
C ALA A 2 12.65 17.09 -5.49
N LEU A 3 12.30 15.82 -5.35
CA LEU A 3 11.46 15.34 -4.26
C LEU A 3 12.19 15.59 -2.92
N ARG A 4 11.60 16.42 -2.06
CA ARG A 4 12.17 16.75 -0.73
C ARG A 4 11.66 15.77 0.31
N GLY A 5 12.57 15.10 0.99
CA GLY A 5 12.27 14.19 2.10
C GLY A 5 13.13 14.45 3.32
N LYS A 6 12.70 13.93 4.46
CA LYS A 6 13.44 13.95 5.72
C LYS A 6 14.11 12.58 5.88
N SER A 7 15.44 12.56 6.00
CA SER A 7 16.18 11.34 6.33
C SER A 7 15.68 10.75 7.64
N TYR A 8 15.56 9.43 7.67
CA TYR A 8 15.19 8.67 8.85
C TYR A 8 16.19 7.53 9.01
N THR A 9 16.74 7.43 10.22
CA THR A 9 17.67 6.37 10.61
C THR A 9 17.23 5.89 11.97
N ASP A 10 17.12 4.58 12.12
CA ASP A 10 16.89 3.93 13.40
C ASP A 10 17.65 2.60 13.37
N HIS A 11 18.55 2.43 14.33
CA HIS A 11 19.58 1.39 14.34
C HIS A 11 20.32 1.25 12.97
N ASN A 12 20.23 0.08 12.34
CA ASN A 12 20.96 -0.28 11.12
C ASN A 12 20.17 -0.03 9.83
N TYR A 13 18.97 0.53 9.90
CA TYR A 13 18.17 0.81 8.71
C TYR A 13 18.08 2.31 8.43
N THR A 14 18.02 2.64 7.15
CA THR A 14 17.92 4.02 6.67
C THR A 14 16.76 4.11 5.70
N GLY A 15 16.09 5.25 5.71
CA GLY A 15 15.03 5.56 4.79
C GLY A 15 14.82 7.05 4.67
N THR A 16 13.84 7.44 3.87
CA THR A 16 13.48 8.84 3.71
C THR A 16 11.97 8.99 3.82
N ILE A 17 11.54 9.88 4.72
CA ILE A 17 10.14 10.21 4.94
C ILE A 17 9.76 11.35 4.00
N TYR A 18 8.69 11.16 3.25
CA TYR A 18 8.14 12.14 2.33
C TYR A 18 6.69 12.45 2.68
N ALA A 19 6.22 13.63 2.27
CA ALA A 19 4.78 13.85 2.13
C ALA A 19 4.24 12.89 1.05
N MET A 20 3.20 12.12 1.39
CA MET A 20 2.72 11.03 0.52
C MET A 20 2.26 11.56 -0.85
N SER A 21 1.56 12.70 -0.88
CA SER A 21 1.15 13.35 -2.12
C SER A 21 2.32 13.70 -3.05
N SER A 22 3.41 14.23 -2.50
CA SER A 22 4.61 14.56 -3.28
C SER A 22 5.34 13.31 -3.75
N TYR A 23 5.45 12.30 -2.88
CA TYR A 23 6.06 11.03 -3.21
C TYR A 23 5.34 10.35 -4.38
N VAL A 24 4.01 10.21 -4.28
CA VAL A 24 3.18 9.57 -5.31
C VAL A 24 3.27 10.34 -6.63
N ARG A 25 3.18 11.67 -6.61
CA ARG A 25 3.30 12.49 -7.82
C ARG A 25 4.65 12.31 -8.53
N GLU A 26 5.75 12.30 -7.80
CA GLU A 26 7.09 12.30 -8.40
C GLU A 26 7.62 10.88 -8.71
N ARG A 27 7.27 9.88 -7.89
CA ARG A 27 7.80 8.51 -7.98
C ARG A 27 6.87 7.53 -8.67
N VAL A 28 5.57 7.62 -8.41
CA VAL A 28 4.56 6.71 -8.97
C VAL A 28 3.95 7.28 -10.24
N LYS A 29 3.72 8.60 -10.27
CA LYS A 29 3.15 9.35 -11.41
C LYS A 29 1.79 8.79 -11.85
N PRO A 30 0.79 8.74 -10.95
CA PRO A 30 -0.53 8.23 -11.29
C PRO A 30 -1.22 9.03 -12.39
N GLN A 31 -2.10 8.37 -13.15
CA GLN A 31 -2.96 9.02 -14.15
C GLN A 31 -4.28 9.49 -13.52
N GLY A 32 -4.90 10.54 -14.08
CA GLY A 32 -6.26 10.94 -13.70
C GLY A 32 -6.47 11.39 -12.25
N GLY A 33 -5.42 11.72 -11.51
CA GLY A 33 -5.52 12.15 -10.11
C GLY A 33 -5.94 11.05 -9.14
N LYS A 34 -5.82 9.78 -9.53
CA LYS A 34 -6.17 8.61 -8.73
C LYS A 34 -4.97 7.67 -8.64
N LEU A 35 -4.69 7.16 -7.45
CA LEU A 35 -3.68 6.14 -7.22
C LEU A 35 -4.38 4.78 -7.24
N GLU A 36 -4.08 3.97 -8.24
CA GLU A 36 -4.53 2.58 -8.36
C GLU A 36 -3.51 1.66 -7.69
N LEU A 37 -4.02 0.73 -6.87
CA LEU A 37 -3.23 -0.15 -6.03
C LEU A 37 -3.77 -1.57 -6.07
N PHE A 38 -2.91 -2.54 -6.27
CA PHE A 38 -3.25 -3.95 -6.35
C PHE A 38 -3.03 -4.58 -4.98
N HIS A 39 -4.09 -5.09 -4.35
CA HIS A 39 -3.96 -5.75 -3.06
C HIS A 39 -3.50 -7.20 -3.19
N HIS A 40 -2.55 -7.60 -2.34
CA HIS A 40 -2.05 -8.97 -2.26
C HIS A 40 -2.76 -9.73 -1.13
N ALA A 41 -3.99 -10.17 -1.37
CA ALA A 41 -4.70 -11.08 -0.47
C ALA A 41 -4.46 -12.54 -0.87
N ARG A 42 -4.47 -13.44 0.12
CA ARG A 42 -4.72 -14.87 -0.17
C ARG A 42 -6.22 -15.03 -0.43
N ALA A 43 -6.60 -15.91 -1.38
CA ALA A 43 -7.99 -16.19 -1.76
C ALA A 43 -8.98 -16.43 -0.59
N LEU A 44 -8.50 -16.83 0.58
CA LEU A 44 -9.31 -17.06 1.79
C LEU A 44 -9.77 -15.77 2.50
N TRP A 45 -9.34 -14.59 2.06
CA TRP A 45 -9.61 -13.31 2.74
C TRP A 45 -10.61 -12.40 2.03
N GLY A 46 -11.04 -12.77 0.83
CA GLY A 46 -12.18 -12.17 0.12
C GLY A 46 -13.29 -13.22 -0.03
N THR A 47 -14.49 -12.91 0.42
CA THR A 47 -15.69 -13.65 0.01
C THR A 47 -16.40 -12.78 -1.02
N PRO A 48 -16.78 -13.32 -2.19
CA PRO A 48 -17.54 -12.56 -3.18
C PRO A 48 -18.79 -11.92 -2.58
N ASP A 49 -19.12 -10.73 -3.05
CA ASP A 49 -20.29 -9.94 -2.64
C ASP A 49 -20.32 -9.51 -1.15
N GLN A 50 -19.17 -9.55 -0.45
CA GLN A 50 -19.06 -9.03 0.92
C GLN A 50 -18.23 -7.76 0.99
N TYR A 51 -18.87 -6.66 1.41
CA TYR A 51 -18.15 -5.48 1.89
C TYR A 51 -17.24 -5.88 3.06
N THR A 52 -15.94 -5.94 2.80
CA THR A 52 -14.93 -6.25 3.82
C THR A 52 -14.07 -5.01 4.03
N PRO A 53 -14.28 -4.22 5.10
CA PRO A 53 -13.46 -3.04 5.32
C PRO A 53 -11.98 -3.42 5.37
N ILE A 54 -11.13 -2.60 4.75
CA ILE A 54 -9.67 -2.75 4.78
C ILE A 54 -9.24 -2.77 6.25
N SER A 55 -8.45 -3.76 6.64
CA SER A 55 -7.91 -3.87 7.99
C SER A 55 -6.40 -4.04 7.93
N THR A 56 -5.68 -3.07 8.47
CA THR A 56 -4.22 -3.10 8.62
C THR A 56 -3.77 -3.89 9.86
N ARG A 57 -4.73 -4.28 10.72
CA ARG A 57 -4.49 -4.99 11.99
C ARG A 57 -4.37 -6.51 11.81
N LYS A 58 -4.76 -7.01 10.63
CA LYS A 58 -4.50 -8.39 10.21
C LYS A 58 -2.99 -8.54 9.97
N SER A 59 -2.40 -9.61 10.51
CA SER A 59 -1.00 -9.94 10.25
C SER A 59 -0.85 -10.45 8.83
N GLY A 60 0.00 -9.83 8.03
CA GLY A 60 0.37 -10.37 6.73
C GLY A 60 1.76 -9.90 6.35
N GLY A 61 2.66 -10.82 6.01
CA GLY A 61 3.94 -10.48 5.38
C GLY A 61 5.13 -10.20 6.30
N VAL A 62 6.30 -10.09 5.65
CA VAL A 62 7.65 -9.98 6.25
C VAL A 62 7.81 -8.72 7.11
N PHE A 63 7.03 -7.67 6.84
CA PHE A 63 7.15 -6.37 7.52
C PHE A 63 6.10 -6.18 8.63
N GLY A 64 5.51 -7.27 9.12
CA GLY A 64 4.53 -7.25 10.20
C GLY A 64 3.11 -6.87 9.75
N LYS A 65 2.27 -6.46 10.71
CA LYS A 65 0.87 -6.09 10.44
C LYS A 65 0.79 -4.91 9.46
N GLY A 66 -0.15 -5.00 8.53
CA GLY A 66 -0.42 -3.96 7.55
C GLY A 66 -1.32 -4.44 6.42
N PHE A 67 -1.74 -3.51 5.59
CA PHE A 67 -2.43 -3.78 4.33
C PHE A 67 -1.43 -3.57 3.19
N TYR A 68 -1.15 -4.65 2.45
CA TYR A 68 -0.06 -4.75 1.49
C TYR A 68 -0.59 -4.60 0.08
N THR A 69 -0.09 -3.62 -0.65
CA THR A 69 -0.48 -3.36 -2.03
C THR A 69 0.73 -3.05 -2.89
N SER A 70 0.57 -3.09 -4.20
CA SER A 70 1.58 -2.63 -5.17
C SER A 70 0.94 -1.67 -6.17
N THR A 71 1.74 -0.88 -6.87
CA THR A 71 1.28 -0.02 -7.98
C THR A 71 1.17 -0.76 -9.31
N LYS A 72 1.41 -2.08 -9.31
CA LYS A 72 1.31 -2.96 -10.47
C LYS A 72 0.83 -4.35 -10.03
N PRO A 73 0.13 -5.08 -10.91
CA PRO A 73 -0.17 -6.48 -10.66
C PRO A 73 1.11 -7.32 -10.56
N GLU A 74 1.11 -8.32 -9.70
CA GLU A 74 2.17 -9.27 -9.37
C GLU A 74 1.64 -10.71 -9.57
N SER A 75 2.44 -11.54 -10.24
CA SER A 75 2.11 -12.96 -10.41
C SER A 75 2.57 -13.79 -9.19
N GLY A 76 1.77 -14.79 -8.81
CA GLY A 76 2.12 -15.74 -7.72
C GLY A 76 1.56 -15.39 -6.33
N TYR A 77 0.96 -14.21 -6.15
CA TYR A 77 0.03 -13.94 -5.06
C TYR A 77 -1.37 -14.40 -5.51
N GLY A 78 -2.08 -15.13 -4.64
CA GLY A 78 -3.17 -16.02 -5.05
C GLY A 78 -4.32 -15.34 -5.80
N ALA A 79 -4.35 -15.50 -7.12
CA ALA A 79 -5.45 -15.37 -8.08
C ALA A 79 -6.31 -14.07 -8.12
N TYR A 80 -6.27 -13.20 -7.11
CA TYR A 80 -7.11 -12.01 -7.04
C TYR A 80 -6.33 -10.81 -6.54
N GLU A 81 -5.91 -9.99 -7.50
CA GLU A 81 -5.45 -8.63 -7.28
C GLU A 81 -6.61 -7.72 -7.63
N PHE A 82 -7.27 -7.14 -6.63
CA PHE A 82 -8.29 -6.13 -6.90
C PHE A 82 -7.69 -4.73 -6.77
N ASP A 83 -8.26 -3.81 -7.54
CA ASP A 83 -7.84 -2.42 -7.62
C ASP A 83 -8.45 -1.63 -6.45
N LEU A 84 -7.58 -1.12 -5.57
CA LEU A 84 -7.91 -0.05 -4.65
C LEU A 84 -7.63 1.27 -5.35
N THR A 85 -8.68 2.04 -5.57
CA THR A 85 -8.58 3.40 -6.12
C THR A 85 -8.62 4.45 -5.01
N LEU A 86 -7.50 5.15 -4.79
CA LEU A 86 -7.39 6.28 -3.86
C LEU A 86 -7.31 7.62 -4.60
N PRO A 87 -8.22 8.58 -4.33
CA PRO A 87 -8.06 9.93 -4.85
C PRO A 87 -6.76 10.55 -4.34
N THR A 88 -5.93 11.11 -5.22
CA THR A 88 -4.63 11.72 -4.82
C THR A 88 -4.79 12.86 -3.79
N LYS A 89 -5.94 13.52 -3.76
CA LYS A 89 -6.30 14.52 -2.74
C LYS A 89 -6.37 13.93 -1.32
N ALA A 90 -6.76 12.66 -1.19
CA ALA A 90 -6.85 11.97 0.10
C ALA A 90 -5.47 11.64 0.68
N LEU A 91 -4.41 11.72 -0.13
CA LEU A 91 -3.03 11.54 0.31
C LEU A 91 -2.47 12.78 1.02
N ALA A 92 -3.23 13.88 1.05
CA ALA A 92 -2.86 15.08 1.78
C ALA A 92 -2.72 14.78 3.27
N ASN A 93 -1.73 15.39 3.93
CA ASN A 93 -1.41 15.22 5.35
C ASN A 93 -0.86 13.85 5.78
N HIS A 94 -0.82 12.86 4.89
CA HIS A 94 -0.19 11.58 5.15
C HIS A 94 1.29 11.57 4.79
N LYS A 95 2.05 10.70 5.47
CA LYS A 95 3.48 10.51 5.23
C LYS A 95 3.79 9.09 4.81
N VAL A 96 4.76 8.98 3.92
CA VAL A 96 5.30 7.71 3.45
C VAL A 96 6.78 7.63 3.77
N LEU A 97 7.20 6.49 4.31
CA LEU A 97 8.61 6.17 4.50
C LEU A 97 9.06 5.27 3.36
N GLU A 98 9.94 5.78 2.50
CA GLU A 98 10.66 4.96 1.51
C GLU A 98 11.85 4.29 2.18
N VAL A 99 11.94 2.96 2.05
CA VAL A 99 13.05 2.15 2.55
C VAL A 99 13.55 1.20 1.45
N PRO A 100 14.87 0.96 1.36
CA PRO A 100 15.41 -0.07 0.48
C PRO A 100 14.95 -1.47 0.92
N TYR A 101 14.44 -2.28 -0.01
CA TYR A 101 13.88 -3.61 0.30
C TYR A 101 14.85 -4.52 1.06
N SER A 102 16.15 -4.46 0.75
CA SER A 102 17.20 -5.25 1.40
C SER A 102 17.54 -4.84 2.83
N THR A 103 16.96 -3.76 3.36
CA THR A 103 17.40 -3.14 4.63
C THR A 103 16.37 -3.15 5.75
N VAL A 104 15.16 -3.67 5.52
CA VAL A 104 14.10 -3.64 6.53
C VAL A 104 14.11 -4.92 7.36
N PRO A 105 14.43 -4.86 8.66
CA PRO A 105 14.45 -6.02 9.52
C PRO A 105 13.02 -6.47 9.90
N ALA A 106 12.87 -7.72 10.33
CA ALA A 106 11.57 -8.31 10.68
C ALA A 106 10.88 -7.61 11.87
N ASP A 107 11.64 -6.93 12.73
CA ASP A 107 11.19 -6.18 13.91
C ASP A 107 11.08 -4.68 13.65
N PHE A 108 11.13 -4.24 12.39
CA PHE A 108 11.01 -2.84 12.00
C PHE A 108 9.79 -2.15 12.63
N VAL A 109 10.03 -1.05 13.34
CA VAL A 109 8.99 -0.20 13.91
C VAL A 109 8.80 1.03 13.03
N MET A 110 7.56 1.28 12.61
CA MET A 110 7.26 2.48 11.82
C MET A 110 7.41 3.74 12.69
N PRO A 111 8.13 4.77 12.21
CA PRO A 111 8.22 6.04 12.93
C PRO A 111 6.85 6.69 13.14
N ALA A 112 6.69 7.38 14.27
CA ALA A 112 5.45 8.05 14.62
C ALA A 112 5.01 9.05 13.56
N GLY A 113 3.71 9.04 13.23
CA GLY A 113 3.11 9.93 12.24
C GLY A 113 3.47 9.60 10.79
N VAL A 114 3.91 8.37 10.51
CA VAL A 114 4.02 7.81 9.16
C VAL A 114 2.92 6.77 8.97
N ASP A 115 2.18 6.89 7.87
CA ASP A 115 1.00 6.07 7.57
C ASP A 115 1.34 4.85 6.71
N VAL A 116 2.37 4.99 5.88
CA VAL A 116 2.67 4.06 4.79
C VAL A 116 4.17 3.79 4.68
N MET A 117 4.54 2.53 4.47
CA MET A 117 5.88 2.16 3.99
C MET A 117 5.86 2.05 2.46
N ALA A 118 6.89 2.56 1.79
CA ALA A 118 7.12 2.34 0.37
C ALA A 118 8.41 1.54 0.16
N LEU A 119 8.33 0.48 -0.64
CA LEU A 119 9.43 -0.38 -1.02
C LEU A 119 9.51 -0.46 -2.55
N LYS A 120 10.72 -0.53 -3.10
CA LYS A 120 10.95 -0.77 -4.53
C LYS A 120 11.79 -2.04 -4.68
N PRO A 121 11.15 -3.22 -4.72
CA PRO A 121 11.86 -4.47 -4.46
C PRO A 121 12.98 -4.81 -5.47
N TYR A 122 13.01 -4.25 -6.69
CA TYR A 122 14.05 -4.61 -7.68
C TYR A 122 14.48 -3.43 -8.58
N GLY A 123 14.42 -2.19 -8.09
CA GLY A 123 14.74 -1.00 -8.90
C GLY A 123 13.82 -0.78 -10.11
N GLY A 124 12.77 -1.59 -10.25
CA GLY A 124 11.73 -1.44 -11.25
C GLY A 124 10.77 -0.28 -10.95
N ASP A 125 9.73 -0.17 -11.76
CA ASP A 125 8.68 0.84 -11.64
C ASP A 125 7.55 0.44 -10.68
N THR A 126 7.53 -0.80 -10.19
CA THR A 126 6.62 -1.21 -9.10
C THR A 126 7.05 -0.57 -7.78
N THR A 127 6.09 0.10 -7.13
CA THR A 127 6.21 0.50 -5.73
C THR A 127 5.25 -0.34 -4.89
N TRP A 128 5.79 -0.97 -3.87
CA TRP A 128 5.02 -1.69 -2.86
C TRP A 128 4.66 -0.72 -1.74
N PHE A 129 3.37 -0.59 -1.44
CA PHE A 129 2.87 0.19 -0.32
C PHE A 129 2.37 -0.73 0.78
N ILE A 130 2.75 -0.42 2.01
CA ILE A 130 2.29 -1.12 3.20
C ILE A 130 1.65 -0.09 4.12
N PHE A 131 0.32 -0.07 4.13
CA PHE A 131 -0.47 0.78 5.02
C PHE A 131 -0.44 0.18 6.42
N LYS A 132 0.07 0.92 7.40
CA LYS A 132 0.27 0.44 8.78
C LYS A 132 -0.95 0.66 9.67
N PRO A 133 -0.99 0.05 10.88
CA PRO A 133 -2.05 0.27 11.85
C PRO A 133 -2.40 1.75 12.04
N GLY A 134 -3.69 2.07 11.96
CA GLY A 134 -4.22 3.44 11.96
C GLY A 134 -4.57 3.95 10.56
N SER A 135 -3.94 3.44 9.51
CA SER A 135 -4.20 3.89 8.13
C SER A 135 -5.53 3.38 7.57
N GLU A 136 -6.08 2.28 8.11
CA GLU A 136 -7.36 1.72 7.68
C GLU A 136 -8.51 2.73 7.71
N PHE A 137 -8.50 3.66 8.67
CA PHE A 137 -9.60 4.60 8.84
C PHE A 137 -9.70 5.57 7.67
N TRP A 138 -8.57 6.16 7.26
CA TRP A 138 -8.56 7.11 6.16
C TRP A 138 -8.63 6.41 4.80
N VAL A 139 -8.03 5.22 4.67
CA VAL A 139 -8.10 4.43 3.43
C VAL A 139 -9.53 3.99 3.14
N ASN A 140 -10.26 3.42 4.12
CA ASN A 140 -11.66 3.04 3.94
C ASN A 140 -12.56 4.28 3.70
N GLY A 141 -12.28 5.41 4.33
CA GLY A 141 -13.04 6.64 4.14
C GLY A 141 -12.79 7.35 2.80
N ALA A 142 -11.63 7.10 2.17
CA ALA A 142 -11.22 7.73 0.93
C ALA A 142 -11.39 6.85 -0.31
N SER A 143 -11.40 5.53 -0.15
CA SER A 143 -11.52 4.59 -1.27
C SER A 143 -12.81 4.84 -2.05
N THR A 144 -12.69 4.98 -3.37
CA THR A 144 -13.86 5.16 -4.25
C THR A 144 -14.44 3.83 -4.75
N GLU A 145 -13.76 2.72 -4.49
CA GLU A 145 -14.22 1.36 -4.77
C GLU A 145 -14.17 0.56 -3.47
N SER A 146 -15.33 0.03 -3.07
CA SER A 146 -15.50 -0.76 -1.86
C SER A 146 -16.23 -2.08 -2.11
N ASP A 147 -16.52 -2.38 -3.38
CA ASP A 147 -16.97 -3.70 -3.80
C ASP A 147 -15.74 -4.50 -4.22
N PHE A 148 -15.47 -5.54 -3.45
CA PHE A 148 -14.25 -6.33 -3.51
C PHE A 148 -14.29 -7.41 -4.59
N ASP A 149 -15.16 -7.29 -5.58
CA ASP A 149 -15.21 -8.13 -6.79
C ASP A 149 -16.02 -7.41 -7.91
N GLN A 150 -15.70 -7.70 -9.17
CA GLN A 150 -16.71 -7.57 -10.23
C GLN A 150 -17.72 -8.73 -10.10
N PRO A 151 -19.03 -8.50 -10.30
CA PRO A 151 -20.03 -9.56 -10.23
C PRO A 151 -19.88 -10.56 -11.38
N GLY A 152 -19.74 -11.86 -11.04
CA GLY A 152 -19.81 -13.01 -11.94
C GLY A 152 -18.55 -13.22 -12.81
N THR A 153 -17.90 -14.37 -12.75
CA THR A 153 -18.52 -15.66 -13.09
C THR A 153 -18.25 -16.71 -12.02
N PRO A 154 -19.31 -17.36 -11.48
CA PRO A 154 -19.14 -18.63 -10.80
C PRO A 154 -18.71 -19.64 -11.86
N ASN A 155 -17.47 -20.13 -11.77
CA ASN A 155 -17.18 -21.44 -12.34
C ASN A 155 -17.88 -22.46 -11.45
N GLY A 156 -19.04 -22.92 -11.92
CA GLY A 156 -19.67 -24.14 -11.43
C GLY A 156 -20.46 -24.78 -12.56
N PRO A 157 -20.76 -26.10 -12.48
CA PRO A 157 -20.25 -27.08 -11.50
C PRO A 157 -18.84 -27.59 -11.79
#